data_AF-A0A1Y2Q6X6-F1
#
_entry.id   AF-A0A1Y2Q6X6-F1
#
_cell.length_a   1.000
_cell.length_b   1.000
_cell.length_c   1.000
_cell.angle_alpha   90.00
_cell.angle_beta   90.00
_cell.angle_gamma   90.00
#
_symmetry.space_group_name_H-M   'P 1'
#
loop_
_entity.id
_entity.type
_entity.pdbx_description
1 polymer ?
#
loop_
_entity_poly.entity_id
_entity_poly.type
_entity_poly.pdbx_seq_one_letter_code
_entity_poly.pdbx_strand_id
1 'polypeptide(L)'
;MGLWQIRPQRSGGRHRAGKGFKAALAAALAAGLTAVLSTIVVQARTPDPTPSSAVTGTTIALSGLPVQGQQVMGQILQGGPFRYEKDGTVFFNRERLLPREKRGYYREYTVPTPGLKHRGARRIVCGGQEPRQPDACYYTEDHYASFRLIVR
;
A
#
# COMPACT_ATOMS: atom_id res chain seq x y z
N MET A 1 -8.24 22.90 -84.16
CA MET A 1 -7.18 21.86 -84.07
C MET A 1 -6.62 21.88 -82.66
N GLY A 2 -6.52 20.73 -81.99
CA GLY A 2 -5.79 20.60 -80.71
C GLY A 2 -6.62 20.07 -79.53
N LEU A 3 -6.73 18.73 -79.45
CA LEU A 3 -7.02 18.00 -78.20
C LEU A 3 -5.96 18.30 -77.14
N TRP A 4 -6.33 18.42 -75.87
CA TRP A 4 -5.59 17.91 -74.68
C TRP A 4 -6.58 17.81 -73.51
N GLN A 5 -7.09 16.61 -73.22
CA GLN A 5 -6.67 15.70 -72.14
C GLN A 5 -6.96 16.24 -70.70
N ILE A 6 -8.01 15.73 -70.05
CA ILE A 6 -8.00 14.65 -69.03
C ILE A 6 -7.29 15.05 -67.72
N ARG A 7 -8.09 15.18 -66.64
CA ARG A 7 -7.71 14.72 -65.30
C ARG A 7 -8.89 14.02 -64.62
N PRO A 8 -8.65 13.03 -63.74
CA PRO A 8 -9.58 11.95 -63.46
C PRO A 8 -10.37 12.10 -62.15
N GLN A 9 -11.53 11.42 -62.15
CA GLN A 9 -12.11 10.53 -61.11
C GLN A 9 -11.45 10.46 -59.73
N ARG A 10 -12.12 10.14 -58.60
CA ARG A 10 -13.49 9.82 -58.17
C ARG A 10 -13.33 9.40 -56.68
N SER A 11 -14.44 9.23 -55.99
CA SER A 11 -14.62 8.46 -54.73
C SER A 11 -14.69 9.34 -53.49
N GLY A 12 -15.71 9.29 -52.65
CA GLY A 12 -16.83 8.36 -52.56
C GLY A 12 -17.31 8.30 -51.10
N GLY A 13 -18.59 7.96 -50.90
CA GLY A 13 -19.13 7.47 -49.63
C GLY A 13 -19.84 8.55 -48.79
N ARG A 14 -21.15 8.78 -48.96
CA ARG A 14 -22.34 7.98 -48.56
C ARG A 14 -22.66 7.97 -47.06
N HIS A 15 -23.77 8.66 -46.77
CA HIS A 15 -24.92 8.28 -45.93
C HIS A 15 -24.73 7.89 -44.46
N ARG A 16 -25.40 8.64 -43.57
CA ARG A 16 -26.68 8.27 -42.91
C ARG A 16 -27.16 9.46 -42.07
N ALA A 17 -28.33 10.03 -42.38
CA ALA A 17 -29.61 9.75 -41.71
C ALA A 17 -29.53 10.06 -40.20
N GLY A 18 -30.21 11.04 -39.61
CA GLY A 18 -31.53 11.59 -39.93
C GLY A 18 -32.45 11.31 -38.73
N LYS A 19 -32.90 12.39 -38.06
CA LYS A 19 -34.01 12.55 -37.08
C LYS A 19 -33.65 13.79 -36.26
N GLY A 20 -34.17 15.00 -36.46
CA GLY A 20 -35.46 15.38 -36.99
C GLY A 20 -36.52 15.23 -35.90
N PHE A 21 -36.67 16.22 -35.02
CA PHE A 21 -37.97 16.67 -34.51
C PHE A 21 -37.87 18.12 -33.99
N LYS A 22 -38.16 19.02 -34.94
CA LYS A 22 -39.01 20.20 -34.83
C LYS A 22 -38.96 21.01 -33.53
N ALA A 23 -38.42 22.22 -33.69
CA ALA A 23 -38.68 23.38 -32.86
C ALA A 23 -40.18 23.65 -32.66
N ALA A 24 -40.53 24.07 -31.46
CA ALA A 24 -41.64 24.97 -31.16
C ALA A 24 -41.10 25.89 -30.04
N LEU A 25 -40.48 27.02 -30.40
CA LEU A 25 -41.10 28.34 -30.53
C LEU A 25 -41.75 28.82 -29.22
N ALA A 26 -40.97 29.53 -28.41
CA ALA A 26 -41.49 30.61 -27.59
C ALA A 26 -40.36 31.63 -27.40
N ALA A 27 -40.44 32.69 -28.20
CA ALA A 27 -39.65 33.89 -28.03
C ALA A 27 -40.19 34.69 -26.83
N ALA A 28 -39.29 35.33 -26.08
CA ALA A 28 -39.38 36.71 -25.58
C ALA A 28 -38.70 36.88 -24.21
N LEU A 29 -37.47 37.39 -24.26
CA LEU A 29 -36.93 38.51 -23.48
C LEU A 29 -37.44 38.72 -22.03
N ALA A 30 -36.59 38.41 -21.04
CA ALA A 30 -36.46 39.22 -19.83
C ALA A 30 -35.08 39.01 -19.19
N ALA A 31 -34.41 40.13 -18.88
CA ALA A 31 -33.08 40.19 -18.30
C ALA A 31 -33.01 39.58 -16.89
N GLY A 32 -31.91 38.90 -16.58
CA GLY A 32 -31.63 38.37 -15.24
C GLY A 32 -30.21 37.81 -15.17
N LEU A 33 -29.26 38.69 -14.85
CA LEU A 33 -27.85 38.40 -14.61
C LEU A 33 -27.67 37.39 -13.46
N THR A 34 -27.20 36.17 -13.72
CA THR A 34 -26.69 35.27 -12.65
C THR A 34 -25.40 34.54 -13.04
N ALA A 35 -24.32 35.11 -12.50
CA ALA A 35 -23.15 34.50 -11.88
C ALA A 35 -22.50 33.25 -12.52
N VAL A 36 -21.33 33.54 -13.05
CA VAL A 36 -20.23 32.68 -13.48
C VAL A 36 -19.53 32.04 -12.25
N LEU A 37 -18.99 30.83 -12.45
CA LEU A 37 -17.99 30.08 -11.64
C LEU A 37 -18.47 29.26 -10.43
N SER A 38 -18.81 27.99 -10.67
CA SER A 38 -18.74 26.93 -9.66
C SER A 38 -17.29 26.48 -9.46
N THR A 39 -16.60 27.00 -8.45
CA THR A 39 -15.29 26.47 -8.02
C THR A 39 -15.48 25.17 -7.23
N ILE A 40 -15.03 24.05 -7.80
CA ILE A 40 -14.93 22.77 -7.11
C ILE A 40 -13.71 22.83 -6.19
N VAL A 41 -13.91 23.08 -4.90
CA VAL A 41 -12.85 22.92 -3.91
C VAL A 41 -12.77 21.43 -3.57
N VAL A 42 -11.98 20.67 -4.34
CA VAL A 42 -11.52 19.34 -3.92
C VAL A 42 -10.55 19.58 -2.77
N GLN A 43 -11.03 19.51 -1.54
CA GLN A 43 -10.17 19.49 -0.37
C GLN A 43 -9.46 18.14 -0.34
N ALA A 44 -8.25 18.07 -0.91
CA ALA A 44 -7.35 16.96 -0.71
C ALA A 44 -7.08 16.84 0.79
N ARG A 45 -7.55 15.74 1.41
CA ARG A 45 -7.15 15.40 2.77
C ARG A 45 -5.64 15.27 2.77
N THR A 46 -4.96 16.24 3.37
CA THR A 46 -3.53 16.12 3.69
C THR A 46 -3.36 14.87 4.56
N PRO A 47 -2.40 13.99 4.26
CA PRO A 47 -2.04 12.96 5.21
C PRO A 47 -1.45 13.68 6.43
N ASP A 48 -2.19 13.69 7.54
CA ASP A 48 -1.61 14.01 8.83
C ASP A 48 -0.40 13.07 9.04
N PRO A 49 0.79 13.58 9.39
CA PRO A 49 1.84 12.75 9.95
C PRO A 49 1.43 12.42 11.39
N THR A 50 0.36 11.64 11.56
CA THR A 50 0.08 11.01 12.85
C THR A 50 1.16 9.95 13.03
N PRO A 51 1.97 9.98 14.11
CA PRO A 51 2.77 8.82 14.44
C PRO A 51 1.78 7.66 14.59
N SER A 52 1.95 6.64 13.77
CA SER A 52 1.06 5.49 13.70
C SER A 52 1.21 4.66 14.98
N SER A 53 0.67 5.16 16.09
CA SER A 53 0.27 4.37 17.24
C SER A 53 -0.78 3.37 16.71
N ALA A 54 -0.63 2.06 16.85
CA ALA A 54 -0.21 1.40 18.06
C ALA A 54 0.46 0.06 17.76
N VAL A 55 1.74 -0.04 18.10
CA VAL A 55 2.11 -1.08 19.08
C VAL A 55 1.33 -0.71 20.34
N THR A 56 0.49 -1.59 20.88
CA THR A 56 -0.08 -1.41 22.23
C THR A 56 1.10 -1.10 23.14
N GLY A 57 1.25 0.16 23.61
CA GLY A 57 2.51 0.84 24.00
C GLY A 57 3.43 0.12 24.99
N THR A 58 3.89 -1.06 24.62
CA THR A 58 4.58 -2.01 25.46
C THR A 58 5.92 -2.28 24.80
N THR A 59 6.97 -2.02 25.56
CA THR A 59 8.35 -2.22 25.15
C THR A 59 8.94 -3.39 25.92
N ILE A 60 9.95 -4.02 25.36
CA ILE A 60 10.76 -5.05 26.02
C ILE A 60 12.22 -4.79 25.70
N ALA A 61 13.08 -4.78 26.71
CA ALA A 61 14.52 -4.73 26.48
C ALA A 61 14.98 -6.00 25.75
N LEU A 62 16.00 -5.90 24.90
CA LEU A 62 16.58 -7.06 24.21
C LEU A 62 16.98 -8.16 25.21
N SER A 63 17.59 -7.77 26.33
CA SER A 63 17.96 -8.66 27.44
C SER A 63 16.75 -9.28 28.17
N GLY A 64 15.57 -8.66 28.04
CA GLY A 64 14.31 -9.16 28.60
C GLY A 64 13.61 -10.20 27.73
N LEU A 65 14.05 -10.43 26.50
CA LEU A 65 13.53 -11.51 25.66
C LEU A 65 13.91 -12.89 26.24
N PRO A 66 13.13 -13.94 25.95
CA PRO A 66 13.61 -15.31 26.12
C PRO A 66 14.96 -15.49 25.44
N VAL A 67 15.83 -16.34 25.98
CA VAL A 67 17.20 -16.58 25.46
C VAL A 67 17.18 -16.92 23.96
N GLN A 68 16.18 -17.68 23.51
CA GLN A 68 16.01 -18.02 22.10
C GLN A 68 15.72 -16.80 21.23
N GLY A 69 14.98 -15.81 21.76
CA GLY A 69 14.71 -14.54 21.07
C GLY A 69 15.97 -13.68 20.93
N GLN A 70 16.82 -13.65 21.96
CA GLN A 70 18.11 -12.96 21.91
C GLN A 70 19.03 -13.57 20.85
N GLN A 71 19.08 -14.89 20.77
CA GLN A 71 19.84 -15.61 19.74
C GLN A 71 19.34 -15.29 18.34
N VAL A 72 18.02 -15.30 18.14
CA VAL A 72 17.41 -14.97 16.85
C VAL A 72 17.68 -13.52 16.46
N MET A 73 17.65 -12.57 17.40
CA MET A 73 18.08 -11.19 17.13
C MET A 73 19.52 -11.12 16.63
N GLY A 74 20.44 -11.88 17.22
CA GLY A 74 21.82 -11.99 16.72
C GLY A 74 21.89 -12.55 15.30
N GLN A 75 21.12 -13.60 15.01
CA GLN A 75 21.05 -14.20 13.67
C GLN A 75 20.46 -13.25 12.63
N ILE A 76 19.44 -12.46 12.98
CA ILE A 76 18.84 -11.45 12.08
C ILE A 76 19.91 -10.45 11.63
N LEU A 77 20.70 -9.92 12.57
CA LEU A 77 21.77 -8.96 12.27
C LEU A 77 22.89 -9.58 11.43
N GLN A 78 23.15 -10.88 11.59
CA GLN A 78 24.13 -11.63 10.79
C GLN A 78 23.58 -12.08 9.42
N GLY A 79 22.26 -12.08 9.24
CA GLY A 79 21.59 -12.57 8.03
C GLY A 79 21.39 -14.09 7.99
N GLY A 80 21.36 -14.76 9.14
CA GLY A 80 21.16 -16.20 9.27
C GLY A 80 22.41 -16.96 9.75
N PRO A 81 22.41 -18.30 9.68
CA PRO A 81 21.38 -19.16 9.10
C PRO A 81 20.08 -19.18 9.94
N PHE A 82 18.95 -19.44 9.30
CA PHE A 82 17.66 -19.58 9.97
C PHE A 82 17.15 -21.02 9.91
N ARG A 83 16.44 -21.44 10.97
CA ARG A 83 16.01 -22.83 11.15
C ARG A 83 14.78 -23.19 10.32
N TYR A 84 13.87 -22.24 10.11
CA TYR A 84 12.60 -22.51 9.44
C TYR A 84 12.51 -21.74 8.12
N GLU A 85 11.88 -22.35 7.12
CA GLU A 85 11.71 -21.76 5.77
C GLU A 85 10.95 -20.43 5.77
N LYS A 86 10.11 -20.19 6.78
CA LYS A 86 9.36 -18.95 6.93
C LYS A 86 10.20 -17.80 7.50
N ASP A 87 11.37 -18.08 8.06
CA ASP A 87 12.21 -17.07 8.66
C ASP A 87 12.82 -16.17 7.57
N GLY A 88 12.64 -14.86 7.71
CA GLY A 88 13.02 -13.86 6.72
C GLY A 88 11.97 -13.60 5.63
N THR A 89 10.85 -14.33 5.62
CA THR A 89 9.76 -14.08 4.69
C THR A 89 8.95 -12.83 5.08
N VAL A 90 8.24 -12.25 4.12
CA VAL A 90 7.49 -11.00 4.32
C VAL A 90 6.33 -11.22 5.29
N PHE A 91 6.29 -10.39 6.34
CA PHE A 91 5.14 -10.25 7.21
C PHE A 91 4.22 -9.15 6.68
N PHE A 92 2.94 -9.48 6.47
CA PHE A 92 2.01 -8.57 5.77
C PHE A 92 1.36 -7.51 6.66
N ASN A 93 1.42 -7.65 7.99
CA ASN A 93 0.77 -6.73 8.94
C ASN A 93 -0.71 -6.45 8.58
N ARG A 94 -1.50 -7.51 8.33
CA ARG A 94 -2.88 -7.38 7.83
C ARG A 94 -3.82 -6.80 8.87
N GLU A 95 -3.59 -7.17 10.12
CA GLU A 95 -4.29 -6.75 11.32
C GLU A 95 -3.87 -5.33 11.76
N ARG A 96 -2.79 -4.79 11.15
CA ARG A 96 -2.29 -3.42 11.37
C ARG A 96 -1.93 -3.12 12.83
N LEU A 97 -1.36 -4.12 13.52
CA LEU A 97 -0.85 -4.01 14.89
C LEU A 97 0.56 -3.40 14.96
N LEU A 98 1.24 -3.29 13.82
CA LEU A 98 2.49 -2.56 13.67
C LEU A 98 2.25 -1.27 12.86
N PRO A 99 3.15 -0.28 12.92
CA PRO A 99 3.08 0.92 12.09
C PRO A 99 2.87 0.61 10.60
N ARG A 100 2.06 1.42 9.93
CA ARG A 100 1.75 1.23 8.51
C ARG A 100 2.96 1.57 7.64
N GLU A 101 3.45 0.58 6.92
CA GLU A 101 4.63 0.68 6.07
C GLU A 101 4.40 0.06 4.69
N LYS A 102 5.32 0.32 3.75
CA LYS A 102 5.25 -0.25 2.39
C LYS A 102 5.30 -1.78 2.42
N ARG A 103 4.68 -2.43 1.43
CA ARG A 103 4.71 -3.90 1.31
C ARG A 103 6.16 -4.39 1.23
N GLY A 104 6.48 -5.43 2.00
CA GLY A 104 7.83 -5.99 2.06
C GLY A 104 8.73 -5.37 3.13
N TYR A 105 8.27 -4.31 3.81
CA TYR A 105 9.03 -3.67 4.88
C TYR A 105 9.27 -4.59 6.08
N TYR A 106 8.27 -5.40 6.45
CA TYR A 106 8.36 -6.30 7.59
C TYR A 106 8.74 -7.73 7.18
N ARG A 107 9.60 -8.36 7.98
CA ARG A 107 9.98 -9.78 7.86
C ARG A 107 9.79 -10.49 9.20
N GLU A 108 9.31 -11.73 9.14
CA GLU A 108 9.10 -12.56 10.34
C GLU A 108 10.21 -13.58 10.57
N TYR A 109 10.49 -13.86 11.84
CA TYR A 109 11.49 -14.84 12.28
C TYR A 109 10.95 -15.63 13.45
N THR A 110 11.17 -16.94 13.43
CA THR A 110 10.74 -17.85 14.49
C THR A 110 11.59 -17.68 15.73
N VAL A 111 10.96 -17.55 16.90
CA VAL A 111 11.62 -17.73 18.19
C VAL A 111 11.28 -19.14 18.69
N PRO A 112 12.23 -20.10 18.71
CA PRO A 112 11.94 -21.45 19.16
C PRO A 112 11.43 -21.51 20.60
N THR A 113 10.39 -22.32 20.83
CA THR A 113 9.98 -22.72 22.17
C THR A 113 10.60 -24.09 22.48
N PRO A 114 11.35 -24.24 23.58
CA PRO A 114 11.92 -25.54 23.96
C PRO A 114 10.87 -26.66 24.00
N GLY A 115 11.24 -27.84 23.49
CA GLY A 115 10.37 -29.02 23.45
C GLY A 115 9.37 -29.06 22.30
N LEU A 116 9.10 -27.94 21.60
CA LEU A 116 8.22 -27.95 20.44
C LEU A 116 8.97 -28.40 19.17
N LYS A 117 8.33 -29.27 18.38
CA LYS A 117 8.84 -29.73 17.08
C LYS A 117 8.42 -28.82 15.91
N HIS A 118 7.38 -28.03 16.10
CA HIS A 118 6.89 -27.03 15.16
C HIS A 118 7.38 -25.62 15.58
N ARG A 119 7.06 -24.61 14.77
CA ARG A 119 7.52 -23.22 15.00
C ARG A 119 7.02 -22.58 16.31
N GLY A 120 6.04 -23.15 16.99
CA GLY A 120 5.37 -22.52 18.14
C GLY A 120 4.68 -21.18 17.78
N ALA A 121 4.32 -20.39 18.80
CA ALA A 121 3.61 -19.12 18.66
C ALA A 121 4.52 -17.88 18.64
N ARG A 122 5.78 -18.00 19.09
CA ARG A 122 6.66 -16.86 19.34
C ARG A 122 7.39 -16.41 18.08
N ARG A 123 7.42 -15.10 17.82
CA ARG A 123 8.07 -14.53 16.64
C ARG A 123 8.76 -13.22 16.98
N ILE A 124 9.77 -12.89 16.19
CA ILE A 124 10.28 -11.55 16.02
C ILE A 124 9.86 -11.07 14.63
N VAL A 125 9.31 -9.87 14.53
CA VAL A 125 9.03 -9.20 13.27
C VAL A 125 9.91 -7.96 13.20
N CYS A 126 10.81 -7.90 12.22
CA CYS A 126 11.68 -6.74 12.02
C CYS A 126 11.25 -5.97 10.77
N GLY A 127 11.22 -4.65 10.90
CA GLY A 127 10.96 -3.70 9.82
C GLY A 127 12.24 -3.05 9.33
N GLY A 128 12.30 -2.73 8.05
CA GLY A 128 13.39 -1.95 7.46
C GLY A 128 13.65 -2.33 6.00
N GLN A 129 14.35 -1.45 5.28
CA GLN A 129 14.72 -1.74 3.88
C GLN A 129 15.82 -2.81 3.80
N GLU A 130 16.78 -2.76 4.72
CA GLU A 130 17.88 -3.73 4.78
C GLU A 130 17.63 -4.76 5.88
N PRO A 131 17.44 -6.06 5.56
CA PRO A 131 17.07 -7.07 6.55
C PRO A 131 18.07 -7.25 7.71
N ARG A 132 19.36 -7.00 7.46
CA ARG A 132 20.44 -7.13 8.46
C ARG A 132 20.62 -5.87 9.30
N GLN A 133 19.96 -4.77 8.94
CA GLN A 133 19.99 -3.48 9.63
C GLN A 133 18.56 -3.00 9.83
N PRO A 134 17.74 -3.69 10.66
CA PRO A 134 16.35 -3.34 10.83
C PRO A 134 16.20 -2.01 11.57
N ASP A 135 15.24 -1.20 11.12
CA ASP A 135 14.87 0.09 11.74
C ASP A 135 14.23 -0.14 13.11
N ALA A 136 13.39 -1.18 13.22
CA ALA A 136 12.73 -1.60 14.45
C ALA A 136 12.40 -3.10 14.42
N CYS A 137 12.37 -3.74 15.60
CA CYS A 137 11.94 -5.12 15.75
C CYS A 137 10.90 -5.26 16.86
N TYR A 138 9.94 -6.15 16.65
CA TYR A 138 8.80 -6.38 17.52
C TYR A 138 8.74 -7.85 17.91
N TYR A 139 8.48 -8.13 19.18
CA TYR A 139 8.31 -9.48 19.70
C TYR A 139 6.82 -9.77 19.92
N THR A 140 6.39 -10.96 19.48
CA THR A 140 5.07 -11.53 19.81
C THR A 140 5.29 -12.90 20.43
N GLU A 141 4.52 -13.21 21.47
CA GLU A 141 4.51 -14.53 22.10
C GLU A 141 3.20 -15.30 21.89
N ASP A 142 2.24 -14.66 21.25
CA ASP A 142 0.84 -15.07 21.14
C ASP A 142 0.40 -15.20 19.67
N HIS A 143 1.33 -15.55 18.79
CA HIS A 143 1.07 -15.80 17.37
C HIS A 143 0.44 -14.58 16.66
N TYR A 144 1.11 -13.43 16.78
CA TYR A 144 0.76 -12.16 16.15
C TYR A 144 -0.50 -11.48 16.71
N ALA A 145 -1.03 -11.91 17.86
CA ALA A 145 -2.19 -11.26 18.49
C ALA A 145 -1.81 -9.96 19.23
N SER A 146 -0.57 -9.86 19.73
CA SER A 146 0.00 -8.63 20.30
C SER A 146 1.49 -8.53 20.02
N PHE A 147 2.02 -7.31 20.13
CA PHE A 147 3.43 -7.01 19.89
C PHE A 147 3.99 -6.12 20.97
N ARG A 148 5.27 -6.34 21.29
CA ARG A 148 6.11 -5.47 22.11
C ARG A 148 7.28 -4.95 21.29
N LEU A 149 7.55 -3.65 21.32
CA LEU A 149 8.73 -3.08 20.66
C LEU A 149 10.00 -3.51 21.42
N ILE A 150 10.97 -4.06 20.70
CA ILE A 150 12.26 -4.44 21.28
C ILE A 150 13.15 -3.21 21.32
N VAL A 151 13.61 -2.84 22.52
CA VAL A 151 14.53 -1.72 22.77
C VAL A 151 15.88 -2.24 23.27
N ARG A 152 16.96 -1.47 23.04
CA ARG A 152 18.31 -1.82 23.53
C ARG A 152 18.65 -1.04 24.78
#